data_AF-A0A176F4A5-F1
#
_entry.id   AF-A0A176F4A5-F1
#
_cell.length_a   1.000
_cell.length_b   1.000
_cell.length_c   1.000
_cell.angle_alpha   90.00
_cell.angle_beta   90.00
_cell.angle_gamma   90.00
#
_symmetry.space_group_name_H-M   'P 1'
#
loop_
_entity.id
_entity.type
_entity.pdbx_description
1 polymer ?
#
loop_
_entity_poly.entity_id
_entity_poly.type
_entity_poly.pdbx_seq_one_letter_code
_entity_poly.pdbx_strand_id
1 'polypeptide(L)'
;MPLRPFLVLCAAALAAGCGSFPQLDAVVSDEAWASDYPALVPAETLRARATARPLSADGMTLEEAAAPAPGIDARAARLKARAARLRGEVIGQADR
;
A
#
# COMPACT_ATOMS: atom_id res chain seq x y z
N MET A 1 6.31 17.52 -30.46
CA MET A 1 6.46 16.04 -30.42
C MET A 1 7.15 15.58 -29.12
N PRO A 2 6.51 15.66 -27.94
CA PRO A 2 7.08 15.16 -26.67
C PRO A 2 6.63 13.71 -26.34
N LEU A 3 6.11 12.95 -27.29
CA LEU A 3 5.56 11.61 -27.04
C LEU A 3 6.62 10.61 -26.57
N ARG A 4 7.87 10.78 -27.02
CA ARG A 4 9.01 9.92 -26.66
C ARG A 4 9.39 9.98 -25.17
N PRO A 5 9.62 11.15 -24.55
CA PRO A 5 9.94 11.20 -23.13
C PRO A 5 8.78 10.72 -22.23
N PHE A 6 7.52 10.92 -22.67
CA PHE A 6 6.36 10.42 -21.94
C PHE A 6 6.30 8.88 -21.92
N LEU A 7 6.57 8.23 -23.06
CA LEU A 7 6.64 6.77 -23.16
C LEU A 7 7.75 6.18 -22.28
N VAL A 8 8.92 6.83 -22.22
CA VAL A 8 10.04 6.42 -21.36
C VAL A 8 9.65 6.53 -19.88
N LEU A 9 8.99 7.62 -19.48
CA LEU A 9 8.52 7.80 -18.10
C LEU A 9 7.47 6.75 -17.70
N CYS A 10 6.54 6.43 -18.60
CA CYS A 10 5.56 5.37 -18.37
C CYS A 10 6.24 4.01 -18.22
N ALA A 11 7.18 3.66 -19.10
CA ALA A 11 7.91 2.39 -19.01
C ALA A 11 8.68 2.25 -17.68
N ALA A 12 9.34 3.32 -17.22
CA ALA A 12 10.03 3.33 -15.94
C ALA A 12 9.07 3.15 -14.75
N ALA A 13 7.89 3.77 -14.79
CA ALA A 13 6.88 3.64 -13.74
C ALA A 13 6.26 2.24 -13.66
N LEU A 14 6.06 1.57 -14.81
CA LEU A 14 5.61 0.17 -14.82
C LEU A 14 6.71 -0.78 -14.29
N ALA A 15 7.98 -0.55 -14.64
CA ALA A 15 9.10 -1.36 -14.15
C ALA A 15 9.33 -1.22 -12.63
N ALA A 16 9.09 -0.04 -12.07
CA ALA A 16 9.22 0.19 -10.62
C ALA A 16 8.21 -0.59 -9.76
N GLY A 17 7.10 -1.03 -10.36
CA GLY A 17 6.12 -1.92 -9.70
C GLY A 17 6.46 -3.41 -9.81
N CYS A 18 7.38 -3.79 -10.71
CA CYS A 18 7.88 -5.15 -10.87
C CYS A 18 9.03 -5.49 -9.91
N GLY A 19 9.02 -4.90 -8.71
CA GLY A 19 9.93 -5.32 -7.64
C GLY A 19 9.58 -6.74 -7.18
N SER A 20 10.59 -7.52 -6.81
CA SER A 20 10.37 -8.80 -6.14
C SER A 20 9.64 -8.51 -4.84
N PHE A 21 8.37 -8.92 -4.74
CA PHE A 21 7.72 -9.00 -3.43
C PHE A 21 8.62 -9.91 -2.58
N PRO A 22 9.08 -9.45 -1.39
CA PRO A 22 9.91 -10.31 -0.55
C PRO A 22 9.09 -11.57 -0.27
N GLN A 23 9.65 -12.74 -0.59
CA GLN A 23 9.01 -14.01 -0.26
C GLN A 23 8.87 -14.05 1.26
N LEU A 24 7.63 -13.87 1.75
CA LEU A 24 7.32 -13.95 3.18
C LEU A 24 7.71 -15.33 3.74
N ASP A 25 7.56 -16.35 2.90
CA ASP A 25 7.93 -17.73 3.22
C ASP A 25 9.45 -17.90 3.42
N ALA A 26 10.28 -17.04 2.82
CA ALA A 26 11.73 -17.07 3.05
C ALA A 26 12.14 -16.44 4.40
N VAL A 27 11.23 -15.70 5.04
CA VAL A 27 11.47 -15.00 6.31
C VAL A 27 10.95 -15.79 7.52
N VAL A 28 9.94 -16.64 7.32
CA VAL A 28 9.33 -17.44 8.38
C VAL A 28 9.88 -18.87 8.31
N SER A 29 10.55 -19.32 9.37
CA SER A 29 11.08 -20.69 9.43
C SER A 29 9.96 -21.74 9.49
N ASP A 30 10.24 -22.95 9.01
CA ASP A 30 9.33 -24.09 9.14
C ASP A 30 8.93 -24.36 10.60
N GLU A 31 9.87 -24.15 11.53
CA GLU A 31 9.63 -24.23 12.98
C GLU A 31 8.60 -23.20 13.46
N ALA A 32 8.66 -21.96 12.95
CA ALA A 32 7.70 -20.92 13.31
C ALA A 32 6.28 -21.25 12.80
N TRP A 33 6.19 -21.89 11.63
CA TRP A 33 4.92 -22.37 11.08
C TRP A 33 4.33 -23.55 11.87
N ALA A 34 5.17 -24.43 12.41
CA ALA A 34 4.76 -25.57 13.22
C ALA A 34 4.50 -25.22 14.69
N SER A 35 4.81 -23.98 15.10
CA SER A 35 4.67 -23.55 16.49
C SER A 35 3.20 -23.36 16.90
N ASP A 36 2.92 -23.62 18.17
CA ASP A 36 1.61 -23.32 18.75
C ASP A 36 1.30 -21.84 18.64
N TYR A 37 0.04 -21.53 18.31
CA TYR A 37 -0.40 -20.14 18.24
C TYR A 37 -0.26 -19.48 19.62
N PRO A 38 0.29 -18.25 19.70
CA PRO A 38 0.44 -17.58 20.98
C PRO A 38 -0.91 -17.39 21.67
N ALA A 39 -0.91 -17.52 22.99
CA ALA A 39 -2.09 -17.30 23.81
C ALA A 39 -2.69 -15.91 23.56
N LEU A 40 -4.01 -15.84 23.43
CA LEU A 40 -4.71 -14.57 23.26
C LEU A 40 -4.52 -13.70 24.50
N VAL A 41 -4.08 -12.47 24.29
CA VAL A 41 -3.93 -11.46 25.35
C VAL A 41 -5.18 -10.56 25.34
N PRO A 42 -5.71 -10.16 26.50
CA PRO A 42 -6.83 -9.21 26.57
C PRO A 42 -6.57 -7.93 25.78
N ALA A 43 -7.60 -7.44 25.08
CA ALA A 43 -7.49 -6.29 24.18
C ALA A 43 -7.07 -5.00 24.91
N GLU A 44 -7.42 -4.89 26.19
CA GLU A 44 -7.15 -3.78 27.09
C GLU A 44 -5.65 -3.72 27.41
N THR A 45 -5.02 -4.89 27.59
CA THR A 45 -3.56 -5.00 27.75
C THR A 45 -2.84 -4.56 26.48
N LEU A 46 -3.36 -4.91 25.30
CA LEU A 46 -2.80 -4.47 24.03
C LEU A 46 -2.94 -2.95 23.84
N ARG A 47 -4.10 -2.38 24.20
CA ARG A 47 -4.34 -0.93 24.17
C ARG A 47 -3.39 -0.18 25.11
N ALA A 48 -3.25 -0.63 26.36
CA ALA A 48 -2.32 -0.02 27.32
C ALA A 48 -0.86 -0.07 26.85
N ARG A 49 -0.43 -1.16 26.22
CA ARG A 49 0.92 -1.26 25.62
C ARG A 49 1.09 -0.35 24.41
N ALA A 50 0.06 -0.20 23.59
CA ALA A 50 0.11 0.69 22.43
C ALA A 50 0.23 2.16 22.85
N THR A 51 -0.47 2.58 23.90
CA THR A 51 -0.36 3.95 24.44
C THR A 51 0.93 4.19 25.20
N ALA A 52 1.52 3.16 25.83
CA ALA A 52 2.80 3.25 26.53
C ALA A 52 4.02 3.17 25.58
N ARG A 53 3.80 2.89 24.29
CA ARG A 53 4.89 2.81 23.31
C ARG A 53 5.52 4.21 23.12
N PRO A 54 6.86 4.32 23.11
CA PRO A 54 7.53 5.57 22.75
C PRO A 54 7.08 6.05 21.38
N LEU A 55 7.08 7.36 21.16
CA LEU A 55 6.80 7.91 19.84
C LEU A 55 7.73 7.28 18.79
N SER A 56 7.19 7.07 17.59
CA SER A 56 7.98 6.61 16.45
C SER A 56 9.11 7.59 16.15
N ALA A 57 10.11 7.21 15.35
CA ALA A 57 11.24 8.09 14.99
C ALA A 57 10.79 9.46 14.44
N ASP A 58 9.61 9.51 13.82
CA ASP A 58 8.99 10.72 13.28
C ASP A 58 8.17 11.52 14.32
N GLY A 59 8.25 11.16 15.60
CA GLY A 59 7.53 11.83 16.69
C GLY A 59 6.02 11.59 16.66
N MET A 60 5.56 10.49 16.06
CA MET A 60 4.14 10.17 15.90
C MET A 60 3.73 8.99 16.79
N THR A 61 2.61 9.15 17.50
CA THR A 61 1.94 8.08 18.26
C THR A 61 1.24 7.11 17.32
N LEU A 62 0.91 5.91 17.79
CA LEU A 62 0.20 4.91 16.99
C LEU A 62 -1.20 5.39 16.57
N GLU A 63 -1.84 6.20 17.40
CA GLU A 63 -3.18 6.75 17.18
C GLU A 63 -3.16 7.82 16.08
N GLU A 64 -2.14 8.68 16.08
CA GLU A 64 -1.91 9.65 15.01
C GLU A 64 -1.55 8.98 13.68
N ALA A 65 -0.80 7.87 13.71
CA ALA A 65 -0.50 7.08 12.52
C ALA A 65 -1.74 6.38 11.95
N ALA A 66 -2.72 6.06 12.80
CA ALA A 66 -4.01 5.47 12.40
C ALA A 66 -5.06 6.53 12.01
N ALA A 67 -4.77 7.81 12.18
CA ALA A 67 -5.67 8.89 11.80
C ALA A 67 -5.87 8.93 10.28
N PRO A 68 -6.99 9.52 9.80
CA PRO A 68 -7.21 9.73 8.37
C PRO A 68 -5.99 10.39 7.73
N ALA A 69 -5.48 9.81 6.65
CA ALA A 69 -4.31 10.30 5.95
C ALA A 69 -4.76 11.16 4.76
N PRO A 70 -5.03 12.47 4.95
CA PRO A 70 -5.70 13.30 3.95
C PRO A 70 -4.94 13.35 2.61
N GLY A 71 -3.62 13.23 2.65
CA GLY A 71 -2.79 13.15 1.44
C GLY A 71 -3.04 11.87 0.62
N ILE A 72 -3.21 10.72 1.30
CA ILE A 72 -3.53 9.44 0.65
C ILE A 72 -4.96 9.47 0.11
N ASP A 73 -5.92 9.98 0.89
CA ASP A 73 -7.31 10.11 0.46
C ASP A 73 -7.46 11.02 -0.76
N ALA A 74 -6.80 12.19 -0.74
CA ALA A 74 -6.79 13.10 -1.88
C ALA A 74 -6.16 12.45 -3.12
N ARG A 75 -5.07 11.68 -2.96
CA ARG A 75 -4.46 10.93 -4.05
C ARG A 75 -5.40 9.86 -4.60
N ALA A 76 -6.03 9.08 -3.72
CA ALA A 76 -7.00 8.06 -4.10
C ALA A 76 -8.17 8.65 -4.87
N ALA A 77 -8.71 9.80 -4.44
CA ALA A 77 -9.78 10.51 -5.13
C ALA A 77 -9.36 10.92 -6.56
N ARG A 78 -8.17 11.50 -6.73
CA ARG A 78 -7.63 11.85 -8.06
C ARG A 78 -7.46 10.64 -8.97
N LEU A 79 -6.96 9.52 -8.43
CA LEU A 79 -6.79 8.27 -9.19
C LEU A 79 -8.14 7.69 -9.63
N LYS A 80 -9.14 7.67 -8.74
CA LYS A 80 -10.51 7.24 -9.07
C LYS A 80 -11.14 8.10 -10.16
N ALA A 81 -11.01 9.43 -10.07
CA ALA A 81 -11.49 10.36 -11.10
C ALA A 81 -10.80 10.13 -12.45
N ARG A 82 -9.48 9.90 -12.45
CA ARG A 82 -8.73 9.57 -13.67
C ARG A 82 -9.19 8.23 -14.25
N ALA A 83 -9.38 7.20 -13.43
CA ALA A 83 -9.85 5.90 -13.87
C ALA A 83 -11.25 6.00 -14.51
N ALA A 84 -12.16 6.78 -13.92
CA ALA A 84 -13.49 7.02 -14.49
C ALA A 84 -13.41 7.61 -15.91
N ARG A 85 -12.49 8.57 -16.13
CA ARG A 85 -12.24 9.15 -17.46
C ARG A 85 -11.64 8.15 -18.45
N LEU A 86 -10.77 7.26 -17.98
CA LEU A 86 -10.10 6.26 -18.82
C LEU A 86 -10.97 5.03 -19.11
N ARG A 87 -12.08 4.83 -18.37
CA ARG A 87 -13.07 3.78 -18.63
C ARG A 87 -13.99 4.10 -19.82
N GLY A 88 -13.82 5.25 -20.47
CA GLY A 88 -14.48 5.56 -21.75
C GLY A 88 -14.07 4.57 -22.85
N GLU A 89 -14.94 4.39 -23.83
CA GLU A 89 -14.93 3.35 -24.87
C GLU A 89 -13.52 3.11 -25.48
N VAL A 90 -12.94 1.95 -25.17
CA VAL A 90 -11.65 1.47 -25.71
C VAL A 90 -11.82 0.81 -27.09
N ILE A 91 -13.07 0.58 -27.53
CA ILE A 91 -13.38 0.09 -28.88
C ILE A 91 -13.82 1.27 -29.73
N GLY A 92 -12.96 1.71 -30.64
CA GLY A 92 -13.33 2.74 -31.60
C GLY A 92 -14.32 2.20 -32.62
N GLN A 93 -15.17 3.08 -33.19
CA GLN A 93 -16.03 2.81 -34.34
C GLN A 93 -15.31 2.19 -35.56
N ALA A 94 -13.98 2.14 -35.58
CA ALA A 94 -13.17 1.51 -36.62
C ALA A 94 -13.13 -0.04 -36.52
N ASP A 95 -13.56 -0.62 -35.40
CA ASP A 95 -13.58 -2.08 -35.16
C ASP A 95 -14.98 -2.71 -35.36
N ARG A 96 -15.92 -2.01 -36.03
CA ARG A 96 -17.27 -2.50 -36.32
C ARG A 96 -17.54 -2.51 -37.82
#